data_AF-A0A2K9UZS5-F1
#
_entry.id   AF-A0A2K9UZS5-F1
#
_cell.length_a   1.000
_cell.length_b   1.000
_cell.length_c   1.000
_cell.angle_alpha   90.00
_cell.angle_beta   90.00
_cell.angle_gamma   90.00
#
_symmetry.space_group_name_H-M   'P 1'
#
loop_
_entity.id
_entity.type
_entity.pdbx_description
1 polymer ?
#
loop_
_entity_poly.entity_id
_entity_poly.type
_entity_poly.pdbx_seq_one_letter_code
_entity_poly.pdbx_strand_id
1 'polypeptide(L)'
;MAAHLERAMSRGLKQALAELVNGTGPLPFRQLRQSARNFTGTELEKELIVYRHIQHWMPEVDLLLSTLSLSQKNLQHLAEKVDYYGAKLKRQTVGSQWLYLLCYLQTRWQQALERIADGFVHHVRQTKQKAKDYAQEAVFKDWQKSS
;
A
#
# COMPACT_ATOMS: atom_id res chain seq x y z
N MET A 1 9.77 -24.90 5.32
CA MET A 1 9.13 -23.57 5.16
C MET A 1 8.61 -23.35 3.73
N ALA A 2 9.46 -23.33 2.70
CA ALA A 2 9.03 -23.16 1.30
C ALA A 2 7.97 -24.18 0.84
N ALA A 3 8.20 -25.48 1.08
CA ALA A 3 7.25 -26.54 0.72
C ALA A 3 5.93 -26.49 1.52
N HIS A 4 5.93 -25.86 2.71
CA HIS A 4 4.71 -25.66 3.50
C HIS A 4 3.88 -24.52 2.90
N LEU A 5 4.51 -23.37 2.64
CA LEU A 5 3.88 -22.25 1.95
C LEU A 5 3.32 -22.68 0.59
N GLU A 6 4.08 -23.48 -0.14
CA GLU A 6 3.64 -24.04 -1.42
C GLU A 6 2.34 -24.82 -1.30
N ARG A 7 2.17 -25.67 -0.27
CA ARG A 7 0.95 -26.48 -0.14
C ARG A 7 -0.23 -25.68 0.39
N ALA A 8 0.03 -24.70 1.27
CA ALA A 8 -1.00 -23.90 1.92
C ALA A 8 -1.56 -22.79 1.01
N MET A 9 -0.76 -22.28 0.06
CA MET A 9 -1.19 -21.23 -0.86
C MET A 9 -2.13 -21.74 -1.96
N SER A 10 -3.16 -20.96 -2.23
CA SER A 10 -4.07 -21.11 -3.36
C SER A 10 -3.33 -20.98 -4.69
N ARG A 11 -3.89 -21.60 -5.75
CA ARG A 11 -3.34 -21.46 -7.10
C ARG A 11 -3.40 -20.01 -7.59
N GLY A 12 -4.46 -19.28 -7.23
CA GLY A 12 -4.64 -17.88 -7.60
C GLY A 12 -3.55 -16.99 -7.01
N LEU A 13 -3.26 -17.13 -5.71
CA LEU A 13 -2.23 -16.32 -5.06
C LEU A 13 -0.83 -16.64 -5.62
N LYS A 14 -0.52 -17.93 -5.86
CA LYS A 14 0.75 -18.31 -6.51
C LYS A 14 0.92 -17.67 -7.88
N GLN A 15 -0.14 -17.68 -8.69
CA GLN A 15 -0.13 -17.06 -10.00
C GLN A 15 0.08 -15.54 -9.89
N ALA A 16 -0.66 -14.88 -9.00
CA ALA A 16 -0.51 -13.44 -8.76
C ALA A 16 0.92 -13.07 -8.32
N LEU A 17 1.53 -13.84 -7.42
CA LEU A 17 2.92 -13.61 -7.00
C LEU A 17 3.91 -13.84 -8.17
N ALA A 18 3.70 -14.87 -8.99
CA ALA A 18 4.53 -15.12 -10.17
C ALA A 18 4.40 -13.99 -11.20
N GLU A 19 3.19 -13.50 -11.45
CA GLU A 19 2.92 -12.37 -12.34
C GLU A 19 3.57 -11.07 -11.84
N LEU A 20 3.59 -10.84 -10.52
CA LEU A 20 4.28 -9.71 -9.90
C LEU A 20 5.80 -9.79 -10.10
N VAL A 21 6.41 -10.97 -9.91
CA VAL A 21 7.86 -11.16 -10.13
C VAL A 21 8.23 -10.98 -11.60
N ASN A 22 7.41 -11.49 -12.50
CA ASN A 22 7.66 -11.47 -13.94
C ASN A 22 7.24 -10.16 -14.60
N GLY A 23 6.45 -9.33 -13.91
CA GLY A 23 5.91 -8.08 -14.44
C GLY A 23 4.85 -8.28 -15.53
N THR A 24 4.18 -9.44 -15.55
CA THR A 24 3.16 -9.81 -16.54
C THR A 24 1.73 -9.58 -16.06
N GLY A 25 1.57 -9.20 -14.78
CA GLY A 25 0.26 -8.96 -14.17
C GLY A 25 -0.31 -7.57 -14.45
N PRO A 26 -1.59 -7.35 -14.08
CA PRO A 26 -2.29 -6.09 -14.32
C PRO A 26 -1.77 -4.92 -13.47
N LEU A 27 -1.13 -5.22 -12.32
CA LEU A 27 -0.45 -4.22 -11.50
C LEU A 27 1.07 -4.35 -11.68
N PRO A 28 1.73 -3.38 -12.33
CA PRO A 28 3.18 -3.41 -12.48
C PRO A 28 3.87 -3.41 -11.11
N PHE A 29 4.91 -4.23 -10.97
CA PHE A 29 5.70 -4.29 -9.74
C PHE A 29 6.27 -2.93 -9.30
N ARG A 30 6.55 -2.03 -10.25
CA ARG A 30 6.96 -0.65 -9.95
C ARG A 30 5.85 0.15 -9.27
N GLN A 31 4.60 -0.02 -9.71
CA GLN A 31 3.45 0.69 -9.14
C GLN A 31 3.11 0.14 -7.76
N LEU A 32 3.20 -1.18 -7.56
CA LEU A 32 3.07 -1.80 -6.25
C LEU A 32 4.06 -1.19 -5.24
N ARG A 33 5.32 -0.95 -5.65
CA ARG A 33 6.37 -0.42 -4.77
C ARG A 33 6.33 1.08 -4.52
N GLN A 34 5.61 1.83 -5.34
CA GLN A 34 5.54 3.28 -5.18
C GLN A 34 4.46 3.63 -4.16
N SER A 35 4.85 4.32 -3.09
CA SER A 35 3.91 5.00 -2.20
C SER A 35 3.67 6.44 -2.66
N ALA A 36 2.50 6.97 -2.30
CA ALA A 36 2.10 8.35 -2.52
C ALA A 36 3.13 9.32 -1.94
N ARG A 37 3.57 10.25 -2.78
CA ARG A 37 4.57 11.27 -2.43
C ARG A 37 3.97 12.46 -1.68
N ASN A 38 2.68 12.69 -1.87
CA ASN A 38 1.92 13.76 -1.24
C ASN A 38 0.44 13.35 -1.16
N PHE A 39 -0.38 14.22 -0.58
CA PHE A 39 -1.82 13.98 -0.43
C PHE A 39 -2.65 14.61 -1.55
N THR A 40 -2.09 14.80 -2.76
CA THR A 40 -2.93 15.19 -3.90
C THR A 40 -3.91 14.07 -4.25
N GLY A 41 -5.07 14.41 -4.82
CA GLY A 41 -6.07 13.42 -5.20
C GLY A 41 -5.51 12.33 -6.12
N THR A 42 -4.62 12.68 -7.05
CA THR A 42 -3.99 11.72 -7.97
C THR A 42 -3.02 10.75 -7.28
N GLU A 43 -2.30 11.19 -6.25
CA GLU A 43 -1.42 10.30 -5.47
C GLU A 43 -2.24 9.39 -4.54
N LEU A 44 -3.32 9.89 -3.94
CA LEU A 44 -4.24 9.06 -3.13
C LEU A 44 -5.01 8.04 -3.99
N GLU A 45 -5.38 8.39 -5.22
CA GLU A 45 -5.98 7.46 -6.18
C GLU A 45 -5.04 6.27 -6.47
N LYS A 46 -3.74 6.55 -6.64
CA LYS A 46 -2.74 5.48 -6.84
C LYS A 46 -2.65 4.55 -5.64
N GLU A 47 -2.68 5.09 -4.41
CA GLU A 47 -2.72 4.26 -3.19
C GLU A 47 -4.00 3.42 -3.13
N LEU A 48 -5.14 3.98 -3.51
CA LEU A 48 -6.41 3.26 -3.53
C LEU A 48 -6.43 2.10 -4.54
N ILE A 49 -5.85 2.31 -5.73
CA ILE A 49 -5.69 1.26 -6.74
C ILE A 49 -4.85 0.11 -6.18
N VAL A 50 -3.70 0.42 -5.56
CA VAL A 50 -2.82 -0.58 -4.95
C VAL A 50 -3.54 -1.30 -3.79
N TYR A 51 -4.16 -0.54 -2.89
CA TYR A 51 -4.91 -1.08 -1.75
C TYR A 51 -5.98 -2.08 -2.20
N ARG A 52 -6.84 -1.70 -3.15
CA ARG A 52 -7.91 -2.56 -3.67
C ARG A 52 -7.38 -3.80 -4.37
N HIS A 53 -6.28 -3.66 -5.12
CA HIS A 53 -5.65 -4.79 -5.79
C HIS A 53 -5.11 -5.83 -4.80
N ILE A 54 -4.51 -5.38 -3.70
CA ILE A 54 -3.96 -6.27 -2.66
C ILE A 54 -5.06 -6.82 -1.75
N GLN A 55 -6.08 -6.03 -1.43
CA GLN A 55 -7.12 -6.35 -0.43
C GLN A 55 -7.77 -7.71 -0.64
N HIS A 56 -8.02 -8.12 -1.88
CA HIS A 56 -8.65 -9.41 -2.18
C HIS A 56 -7.81 -10.61 -1.70
N TRP A 57 -6.48 -10.46 -1.65
CA TRP A 57 -5.55 -11.51 -1.22
C TRP A 57 -5.29 -11.50 0.29
N MET A 58 -5.60 -10.40 0.98
CA MET A 58 -5.22 -10.21 2.38
C MET A 58 -5.71 -11.30 3.35
N PRO A 59 -6.96 -11.82 3.24
CA PRO A 59 -7.39 -12.91 4.12
C PRO A 59 -6.50 -14.16 4.02
N GLU A 60 -6.04 -14.49 2.81
CA GLU A 60 -5.14 -15.62 2.59
C GLU A 60 -3.71 -15.30 3.06
N VAL A 61 -3.21 -14.09 2.75
CA VAL A 61 -1.88 -13.64 3.17
C VAL A 61 -1.75 -13.63 4.70
N ASP A 62 -2.74 -13.08 5.41
CA ASP A 62 -2.74 -12.99 6.87
C ASP A 62 -2.79 -14.38 7.50
N LEU A 63 -3.61 -15.30 6.96
CA LEU A 63 -3.65 -16.69 7.39
C LEU A 63 -2.27 -17.34 7.23
N LEU A 64 -1.65 -17.22 6.06
CA LEU A 64 -0.34 -17.82 5.79
C LEU A 64 0.74 -17.24 6.70
N LEU A 65 0.81 -15.93 6.87
CA LEU A 65 1.80 -15.27 7.72
C LEU A 65 1.62 -15.63 9.20
N SER A 66 0.38 -15.84 9.66
CA SER A 66 0.12 -16.31 11.04
C SER A 66 0.75 -17.69 11.31
N THR A 67 0.75 -18.59 10.32
CA THR A 67 1.38 -19.92 10.46
C THR A 67 2.90 -19.86 10.57
N LEU A 68 3.52 -18.78 10.09
CA LEU A 68 4.97 -18.59 10.17
C LEU A 68 5.43 -18.03 11.52
N SER A 69 4.50 -17.54 12.36
CA SER A 69 4.78 -16.98 13.70
C SER A 69 5.94 -15.98 13.70
N LEU A 70 6.00 -15.13 12.66
CA LEU A 70 7.04 -14.12 12.52
C LEU A 70 6.81 -12.97 13.50
N SER A 71 7.87 -12.48 14.13
CA SER A 71 7.82 -11.19 14.81
C SER A 71 7.57 -10.07 13.80
N GLN A 72 6.93 -8.98 14.24
CA GLN A 72 6.70 -7.81 13.38
C GLN A 72 8.00 -7.29 12.76
N LYS A 73 9.10 -7.27 13.52
CA LYS A 73 10.43 -6.84 13.04
C LYS A 73 10.96 -7.76 11.94
N ASN A 74 10.77 -9.08 12.07
CA ASN A 74 11.20 -10.03 11.04
C ASN A 74 10.34 -9.91 9.78
N LEU A 75 9.02 -9.71 9.94
CA LEU A 75 8.11 -9.47 8.82
C LEU A 75 8.56 -8.24 8.03
N GLN A 76 8.83 -7.12 8.71
CA GLN A 76 9.30 -5.90 8.08
C GLN A 76 10.65 -6.07 7.38
N HIS A 77 11.60 -6.73 8.04
CA HIS A 77 12.91 -7.04 7.43
C HIS A 77 12.80 -7.89 6.16
N LEU A 78 11.87 -8.85 6.14
CA LEU A 78 11.63 -9.70 4.97
C LEU A 78 10.92 -8.94 3.86
N ALA A 79 9.98 -8.05 4.20
CA ALA A 79 9.32 -7.17 3.24
C ALA A 79 10.34 -6.25 2.54
N GLU A 80 11.28 -5.66 3.27
CA GLU A 80 12.34 -4.80 2.73
C GLU A 80 13.21 -5.51 1.67
N LYS A 81 13.28 -6.85 1.68
CA LYS A 81 14.01 -7.61 0.65
C LYS A 81 13.42 -7.40 -0.74
N VAL A 82 12.12 -7.13 -0.85
CA VAL A 82 11.45 -6.87 -2.13
C VAL A 82 12.00 -5.60 -2.78
N ASP A 83 12.19 -4.54 -2.00
CA ASP A 83 12.80 -3.29 -2.47
C ASP A 83 14.31 -3.43 -2.69
N TYR A 84 15.00 -4.12 -1.79
CA TYR A 84 16.45 -4.36 -1.91
C TYR A 84 16.81 -5.14 -3.18
N TYR A 85 16.09 -6.21 -3.48
CA TYR A 85 16.36 -7.02 -4.67
C TYR A 85 15.77 -6.40 -5.94
N GLY A 86 14.59 -5.77 -5.86
CA GLY A 86 13.90 -5.20 -7.02
C GLY A 86 13.81 -6.20 -8.17
N ALA A 87 14.35 -5.85 -9.34
CA ALA A 87 14.37 -6.73 -10.52
C ALA A 87 15.21 -8.02 -10.33
N LYS A 88 16.10 -8.07 -9.33
CA LYS A 88 16.88 -9.28 -8.99
C LYS A 88 16.07 -10.27 -8.14
N LEU A 89 14.84 -9.94 -7.73
CA LEU A 89 13.98 -10.83 -6.96
C LEU A 89 13.74 -12.16 -7.70
N LYS A 90 13.62 -12.12 -9.03
CA LYS A 90 13.51 -13.30 -9.90
C LYS A 90 14.68 -14.30 -9.81
N ARG A 91 15.83 -13.86 -9.30
CA ARG A 91 17.03 -14.71 -9.11
C ARG A 91 17.01 -15.46 -7.77
N GLN A 92 16.10 -15.11 -6.87
CA GLN A 92 15.93 -15.79 -5.59
C GLN A 92 15.23 -17.13 -5.79
N THR A 93 15.36 -18.04 -4.82
CA THR A 93 14.57 -19.29 -4.84
C THR A 93 13.09 -18.95 -4.80
N VAL A 94 12.25 -19.80 -5.40
CA VAL A 94 10.79 -19.59 -5.42
C VAL A 94 10.22 -19.43 -4.00
N GLY A 95 10.70 -20.23 -3.05
CA GLY A 95 10.29 -20.09 -1.64
C GLY A 95 10.67 -18.74 -1.02
N SER A 96 11.86 -18.23 -1.32
CA SER A 96 12.28 -16.90 -0.86
C SER A 96 11.45 -15.79 -1.52
N GLN A 97 11.16 -15.92 -2.83
CA GLN A 97 10.31 -14.97 -3.54
C GLN A 97 8.92 -14.88 -2.88
N TRP A 98 8.28 -16.03 -2.63
CA TRP A 98 6.99 -16.05 -1.95
C TRP A 98 7.05 -15.45 -0.55
N LEU A 99 8.03 -15.85 0.26
CA LEU A 99 8.15 -15.33 1.62
C LEU A 99 8.30 -13.80 1.63
N TYR A 100 9.21 -13.26 0.82
CA TYR A 100 9.44 -11.82 0.76
C TYR A 100 8.20 -11.08 0.25
N LEU A 101 7.53 -11.61 -0.79
CA LEU A 101 6.34 -10.97 -1.35
C LEU A 101 5.14 -11.04 -0.41
N LEU A 102 4.92 -12.15 0.31
CA LEU A 102 3.83 -12.26 1.27
C LEU A 102 4.00 -11.23 2.40
N CYS A 103 5.20 -11.14 2.98
CA CYS A 103 5.52 -10.11 3.97
C CYS A 103 5.32 -8.71 3.38
N TYR A 104 5.77 -8.50 2.15
CA TYR A 104 5.65 -7.21 1.47
C TYR A 104 4.20 -6.80 1.22
N LEU A 105 3.34 -7.70 0.74
CA LEU A 105 1.93 -7.41 0.50
C LEU A 105 1.23 -6.97 1.79
N GLN A 106 1.49 -7.66 2.90
CA GLN A 106 0.95 -7.28 4.20
C GLN A 106 1.41 -5.87 4.63
N THR A 107 2.71 -5.58 4.55
CA THR A 107 3.21 -4.24 4.89
C THR A 107 2.68 -3.15 3.96
N ARG A 108 2.58 -3.45 2.67
CA ARG A 108 2.18 -2.48 1.64
C ARG A 108 0.70 -2.15 1.73
N TRP A 109 -0.13 -3.13 2.10
CA TRP A 109 -1.56 -2.93 2.34
C TRP A 109 -1.79 -2.04 3.57
N GLN A 110 -1.09 -2.28 4.67
CA GLN A 110 -1.14 -1.43 5.86
C GLN A 110 -0.66 0.00 5.55
N GLN A 111 0.47 0.13 4.85
CA GLN A 111 1.00 1.44 4.44
C GLN A 111 0.02 2.20 3.54
N ALA A 112 -0.66 1.52 2.60
CA ALA A 112 -1.67 2.15 1.76
C ALA A 112 -2.83 2.70 2.59
N LEU A 113 -3.32 1.89 3.54
CA LEU A 113 -4.41 2.27 4.43
C LEU A 113 -4.05 3.51 5.28
N GLU A 114 -2.86 3.53 5.86
CA GLU A 114 -2.34 4.67 6.62
C GLU A 114 -2.25 5.93 5.75
N ARG A 115 -1.69 5.81 4.53
CA ARG A 115 -1.56 6.94 3.60
C ARG A 115 -2.91 7.50 3.16
N ILE A 116 -3.89 6.64 2.94
CA ILE A 116 -5.27 7.05 2.61
C ILE A 116 -5.90 7.78 3.80
N ALA A 117 -5.74 7.25 5.02
CA ALA A 117 -6.27 7.86 6.24
C ALA A 117 -5.66 9.24 6.51
N ASP A 118 -4.33 9.36 6.42
CA ASP A 118 -3.62 10.64 6.58
C ASP A 118 -4.04 11.66 5.51
N GLY A 119 -4.15 11.21 4.26
CA GLY A 119 -4.62 12.04 3.16
C GLY A 119 -6.04 12.55 3.38
N PHE A 120 -6.94 11.71 3.88
CA PHE A 120 -8.30 12.11 4.23
C PHE A 120 -8.31 13.19 5.32
N VAL A 121 -7.56 12.98 6.42
CA VAL A 121 -7.44 13.96 7.51
C VAL A 121 -6.88 15.29 6.99
N HIS A 122 -5.87 15.25 6.12
CA HIS A 122 -5.29 16.44 5.50
C HIS A 122 -6.33 17.25 4.71
N HIS A 123 -7.11 16.60 3.84
CA HIS A 123 -8.15 17.27 3.05
C HIS A 123 -9.28 17.84 3.90
N VAL A 124 -9.71 17.12 4.93
CA VAL A 124 -10.71 17.63 5.88
C VAL A 124 -10.22 18.90 6.57
N ARG A 125 -8.96 18.93 7.02
CA ARG A 125 -8.36 20.12 7.65
C ARG A 125 -8.27 21.28 6.66
N GLN A 126 -7.82 21.03 5.43
CA GLN A 126 -7.70 22.05 4.40
C GLN A 126 -9.06 22.68 4.06
N THR A 127 -10.12 21.87 3.91
CA THR A 127 -11.47 22.36 3.64
C THR A 127 -12.01 23.21 4.80
N LYS A 128 -11.79 22.77 6.05
CA LYS A 128 -12.16 23.56 7.23
C LYS A 128 -11.44 24.92 7.27
N GLN A 129 -10.16 24.95 6.91
CA GLN A 129 -9.40 26.20 6.88
C GLN A 129 -9.94 27.15 5.80
N LYS A 130 -10.13 26.66 4.56
CA LYS A 130 -10.70 27.46 3.46
C LYS A 130 -12.08 28.03 3.80
N ALA A 131 -12.93 27.27 4.49
CA ALA A 131 -14.23 27.75 4.94
C ALA A 131 -14.11 28.89 5.97
N LYS A 132 -13.16 28.80 6.90
CA LYS A 132 -12.87 29.88 7.86
C LYS A 132 -12.34 31.13 7.16
N ASP A 133 -11.38 30.96 6.26
CA ASP A 133 -10.77 32.06 5.51
C ASP A 133 -11.83 32.79 4.67
N TYR A 134 -12.70 32.03 3.98
CA TYR A 134 -13.82 32.58 3.23
C TYR A 134 -14.79 33.38 4.12
N ALA A 135 -15.13 32.86 5.30
CA ALA A 135 -16.00 33.57 6.24
C ALA A 135 -15.36 34.88 6.75
N GLN A 136 -14.06 34.86 7.04
CA GLN A 136 -13.31 36.06 7.45
C GLN A 136 -13.24 37.11 6.34
N GLU A 137 -12.97 36.69 5.10
CA GLU A 137 -12.96 37.58 3.93
C GLU A 137 -14.34 38.20 3.67
N ALA A 138 -15.43 37.42 3.83
CA ALA A 138 -16.78 37.93 3.66
C ALA A 138 -17.11 39.03 4.68
N VAL A 139 -16.82 38.79 5.97
CA VAL A 139 -17.02 39.79 7.03
C VAL A 139 -16.20 41.05 6.78
N PHE A 140 -14.94 40.90 6.36
CA PHE A 140 -14.08 42.05 6.06
C PHE A 140 -14.62 42.88 4.89
N LYS A 141 -15.08 42.25 3.81
CA LYS A 141 -15.67 42.93 2.65
C LYS A 141 -16.98 43.64 3.01
N ASP A 142 -17.81 43.05 3.85
CA ASP A 142 -19.06 43.68 4.31
C ASP A 142 -18.80 44.89 5.20
N TRP A 143 -17.77 44.83 6.07
CA TRP A 143 -17.33 45.96 6.87
C TRP A 143 -16.81 47.13 6.01
N GLN A 144 -16.00 46.85 4.97
CA GLN A 144 -15.50 47.86 4.04
C GLN A 144 -16.60 48.54 3.20
N LYS A 145 -17.70 47.84 2.89
CA LYS A 145 -18.83 48.42 2.15
C LYS A 145 -19.74 49.30 3.01
N SER A 146 -19.64 49.18 4.33
CA SER A 146 -20.51 49.84 5.31
C SER A 146 -19.83 51.06 5.98
N SER A 147 -18.59 51.38 5.59
CA SER A 147 -17.83 52.60 5.97
C SER A 147 -17.68 53.51 4.77
#